data_AF-A0A848LLR2-F1
#
_entry.id   AF-A0A848LLR2-F1
#
_cell.length_a   1.000
_cell.length_b   1.000
_cell.length_c   1.000
_cell.angle_alpha   90.00
_cell.angle_beta   90.00
_cell.angle_gamma   90.00
#
_symmetry.space_group_name_H-M   'P 1'
#
loop_
_entity.id
_entity.type
_entity.pdbx_description
1 polymer ?
#
loop_
_entity_poly.entity_id
_entity_poly.type
_entity_poly.pdbx_seq_one_letter_code
_entity_poly.pdbx_strand_id
1 'polypeptide(L)'
;MRRILAGCLAVSALMVARPAIASECGYTAAGWNAPNGAVVFDRAPGPIRNVIDAIGEYRTHSMLSHGPGGGVSHATMRDPDQNGWPTVCGTPLNVNQLQYGYPGLEQVNQGGIYHYMYDPNGSGPEWTAWQLGDAMGAAQVADTLWYNHPYVSDVSRVDSSQYVDRPVWNGARVSYSMFQYRDLETVHHMPGSAANNGMVCSTFLAYAHNYAGRGFVSAHTYPHDRIANASNALYSGIYNHCKSSLGWFENVALTVICPVFWNVCGNAGNQVANCMSANRCDTSNSSIWKGVRDDASTTATSISPDRVGGWGVHPISTTLWASDYSHQLQWNSGGNVYGCWQ
;
A
#
# COMPACT_ATOMS: atom_id res chain seq x y z
N MET A 1 -18.45 25.05 -64.46
CA MET A 1 -18.32 25.19 -62.99
C MET A 1 -18.24 23.82 -62.33
N ARG A 2 -17.05 23.38 -61.92
CA ARG A 2 -16.84 22.31 -60.92
C ARG A 2 -15.47 22.56 -60.30
N ARG A 3 -15.45 23.07 -59.07
CA ARG A 3 -14.24 23.37 -58.31
C ARG A 3 -13.75 22.08 -57.65
N ILE A 4 -12.48 21.75 -57.88
CA ILE A 4 -11.74 20.71 -57.15
C ILE A 4 -11.33 21.32 -55.82
N LEU A 5 -11.80 20.76 -54.69
CA LEU A 5 -11.29 21.06 -53.36
C LEU A 5 -10.47 19.85 -52.90
N ALA A 6 -9.14 20.01 -52.98
CA ALA A 6 -8.20 19.14 -52.29
C ALA A 6 -8.32 19.42 -50.78
N GLY A 7 -8.94 18.49 -50.05
CA GLY A 7 -8.99 18.55 -48.60
C GLY A 7 -7.67 18.06 -48.01
N CYS A 8 -6.86 18.99 -47.49
CA CYS A 8 -5.77 18.65 -46.58
C CYS A 8 -6.37 18.04 -45.31
N LEU A 9 -6.15 16.74 -45.10
CA LEU A 9 -6.31 16.10 -43.79
C LEU A 9 -5.23 16.68 -42.87
N ALA A 10 -5.62 17.64 -42.02
CA ALA A 10 -4.81 18.04 -40.89
C ALA A 10 -4.75 16.87 -39.91
N VAL A 11 -3.65 16.13 -39.94
CA VAL A 11 -3.29 15.20 -38.86
C VAL A 11 -2.94 16.07 -37.66
N SER A 12 -3.93 16.38 -36.83
CA SER A 12 -3.68 16.93 -35.50
C SER A 12 -2.92 15.88 -34.72
N ALA A 13 -1.60 16.06 -34.63
CA ALA A 13 -0.78 15.36 -33.66
C ALA A 13 -1.34 15.71 -32.27
N LEU A 14 -2.13 14.80 -31.68
CA LEU A 14 -2.39 14.83 -30.26
C LEU A 14 -1.03 14.69 -29.59
N MET A 15 -0.49 15.82 -29.10
CA MET A 15 0.56 15.77 -28.09
C MET A 15 -0.08 15.14 -26.85
N VAL A 16 0.17 13.85 -26.68
CA VAL A 16 -0.12 13.14 -25.44
C VAL A 16 0.77 13.78 -24.39
N ALA A 17 0.19 14.61 -23.53
CA ALA A 17 0.84 15.01 -22.30
C ALA A 17 1.10 13.72 -21.51
N ARG A 18 2.37 13.29 -21.42
CA ARG A 18 2.75 12.27 -20.46
C ARG A 18 2.54 12.91 -19.08
N PRO A 19 1.74 12.32 -18.17
CA PRO A 19 1.82 12.73 -16.78
C PRO A 19 3.27 12.59 -16.34
N ALA A 20 3.74 13.57 -15.55
CA ALA A 20 5.05 13.46 -14.91
C ALA A 20 5.00 12.21 -14.02
N ILE A 21 5.98 11.31 -14.19
CA ILE A 21 6.20 10.20 -13.28
C ILE A 21 6.25 10.80 -11.86
N ALA A 22 5.41 10.31 -10.94
CA ALA A 22 5.53 10.64 -9.52
C ALA A 22 7.01 10.50 -9.15
N SER A 23 7.62 11.59 -8.71
CA SER A 23 9.03 11.54 -8.30
C SER A 23 9.08 10.64 -7.07
N GLU A 24 9.95 9.64 -7.07
CA GLU A 24 10.17 8.79 -5.90
C GLU A 24 11.05 9.50 -4.86
N CYS A 25 11.56 10.70 -5.18
CA CYS A 25 12.50 11.47 -4.38
C CYS A 25 12.04 12.91 -4.13
N GLY A 26 12.27 13.42 -2.92
CA GLY A 26 11.85 14.78 -2.55
C GLY A 26 12.55 15.34 -1.33
N TYR A 27 12.25 16.61 -1.04
CA TYR A 27 12.74 17.34 0.12
C TYR A 27 11.62 17.62 1.11
N THR A 28 11.95 17.64 2.39
CA THR A 28 11.08 18.16 3.45
C THR A 28 11.88 18.80 4.57
N ALA A 29 11.18 19.43 5.51
CA ALA A 29 11.71 19.75 6.83
C ALA A 29 12.37 18.53 7.46
N ALA A 30 13.44 18.72 8.23
CA ALA A 30 14.33 17.64 8.63
C ALA A 30 13.70 16.56 9.53
N GLY A 31 12.45 16.70 9.96
CA GLY A 31 11.77 15.72 10.79
C GLY A 31 10.38 16.15 11.25
N TRP A 32 9.52 15.15 11.37
CA TRP A 32 8.24 15.27 12.04
C TRP A 32 8.35 15.29 13.57
N ASN A 33 7.25 15.60 14.25
CA ASN A 33 7.14 15.57 15.71
C ASN A 33 6.87 14.18 16.30
N ALA A 34 6.79 13.12 15.49
CA ALA A 34 6.55 11.77 16.00
C ALA A 34 7.80 11.23 16.71
N PRO A 35 7.70 10.82 18.00
CA PRO A 35 8.84 10.29 18.76
C PRO A 35 9.39 8.98 18.20
N ASN A 36 10.56 8.56 18.69
CA ASN A 36 11.11 7.24 18.38
C ASN A 36 10.16 6.16 18.90
N GLY A 37 9.83 5.17 18.07
CA GLY A 37 8.88 4.12 18.41
C GLY A 37 7.42 4.45 18.16
N ALA A 38 7.06 5.71 17.90
CA ALA A 38 5.68 6.06 17.62
C ALA A 38 5.19 5.39 16.33
N VAL A 39 3.92 4.95 16.32
CA VAL A 39 3.25 4.54 15.10
C VAL A 39 2.55 5.74 14.49
N VAL A 40 2.81 5.99 13.22
CA VAL A 40 2.16 7.04 12.44
C VAL A 40 1.11 6.39 11.56
N PHE A 41 -0.10 6.90 11.60
CA PHE A 41 -1.22 6.43 10.80
C PHE A 41 -1.62 7.51 9.81
N ASP A 42 -2.17 7.07 8.68
CA ASP A 42 -2.80 7.96 7.74
C ASP A 42 -4.14 7.43 7.23
N ARG A 43 -4.85 8.34 6.57
CA ARG A 43 -5.95 8.05 5.68
C ARG A 43 -5.64 8.66 4.32
N ALA A 44 -5.33 7.82 3.35
CA ALA A 44 -5.04 8.21 1.98
C ALA A 44 -6.16 7.76 1.03
N PRO A 45 -6.39 8.48 -0.09
CA PRO A 45 -7.26 8.00 -1.15
C PRO A 45 -6.66 6.75 -1.81
N GLY A 46 -7.51 5.87 -2.36
CA GLY A 46 -7.04 4.69 -3.10
C GLY A 46 -7.99 3.49 -3.01
N PRO A 47 -7.73 2.41 -3.75
CA PRO A 47 -8.58 1.22 -3.74
C PRO A 47 -8.68 0.56 -2.36
N ILE A 48 -7.60 0.61 -1.57
CA ILE A 48 -7.57 0.08 -0.20
C ILE A 48 -8.49 0.87 0.74
N ARG A 49 -8.63 2.19 0.56
CA ARG A 49 -9.60 2.96 1.35
C ARG A 49 -11.02 2.43 1.22
N ASN A 50 -11.42 2.03 0.02
CA ASN A 50 -12.75 1.45 -0.20
C ASN A 50 -12.94 0.14 0.59
N VAL A 51 -11.87 -0.66 0.73
CA VAL A 51 -11.86 -1.87 1.55
C VAL A 51 -12.00 -1.53 3.03
N ILE A 52 -11.17 -0.61 3.52
CA ILE A 52 -11.14 -0.15 4.92
C ILE A 52 -12.50 0.43 5.33
N ASP A 53 -13.09 1.30 4.50
CA ASP A 53 -14.41 1.87 4.76
C ASP A 53 -15.50 0.79 4.78
N ALA A 54 -15.44 -0.20 3.88
CA ALA A 54 -16.42 -1.29 3.79
C ALA A 54 -16.39 -2.24 5.00
N ILE A 55 -15.21 -2.45 5.60
CA ILE A 55 -15.07 -3.23 6.84
C ILE A 55 -15.38 -2.41 8.10
N GLY A 56 -15.67 -1.10 7.96
CA GLY A 56 -16.04 -0.22 9.07
C GLY A 56 -14.86 0.37 9.82
N GLU A 57 -13.71 0.46 9.17
CA GLU A 57 -12.48 1.03 9.70
C GLU A 57 -12.12 2.35 9.00
N TYR A 58 -11.12 3.07 9.51
CA TYR A 58 -10.80 4.42 9.05
C TYR A 58 -9.39 4.57 8.48
N ARG A 59 -8.38 4.02 9.15
CA ARG A 59 -6.96 4.21 8.81
C ARG A 59 -6.51 3.25 7.72
N THR A 60 -5.80 3.77 6.72
CA THR A 60 -5.42 3.01 5.51
C THR A 60 -3.98 2.52 5.53
N HIS A 61 -3.09 3.22 6.23
CA HIS A 61 -1.68 2.88 6.30
C HIS A 61 -1.12 3.16 7.70
N SER A 62 0.00 2.52 7.99
CA SER A 62 0.68 2.64 9.27
C SER A 62 2.19 2.54 9.11
N MET A 63 2.93 3.32 9.89
CA MET A 63 4.38 3.47 9.77
C MET A 63 5.01 3.46 11.16
N LEU A 64 6.25 2.97 11.28
CA LEU A 64 7.03 3.04 12.52
C LEU A 64 8.03 4.18 12.43
N SER A 65 7.92 5.14 13.34
CA SER A 65 8.84 6.27 13.47
C SER A 65 10.13 5.86 14.17
N HIS A 66 11.28 6.28 13.62
CA HIS A 66 12.59 6.20 14.27
C HIS A 66 13.01 7.55 14.87
N GLY A 67 12.02 8.39 15.19
CA GLY A 67 12.17 9.64 15.91
C GLY A 67 12.27 10.90 15.04
N PRO A 68 12.24 12.09 15.67
CA PRO A 68 12.39 13.37 14.97
C PRO A 68 13.78 13.46 14.32
N GLY A 69 13.83 13.43 12.99
CA GLY A 69 15.08 13.42 12.23
C GLY A 69 15.69 12.03 11.97
N GLY A 70 15.07 10.97 12.49
CA GLY A 70 15.37 9.58 12.12
C GLY A 70 14.67 9.17 10.83
N GLY A 71 14.72 7.88 10.50
CA GLY A 71 13.96 7.33 9.38
C GLY A 71 12.55 6.85 9.77
N VAL A 72 11.93 6.14 8.83
CA VAL A 72 10.62 5.52 8.98
C VAL A 72 10.69 4.11 8.42
N SER A 73 10.12 3.12 9.13
CA SER A 73 9.88 1.79 8.57
C SER A 73 8.41 1.62 8.21
N HIS A 74 8.13 1.15 6.99
CA HIS A 74 6.78 0.84 6.54
C HIS A 74 6.78 -0.21 5.43
N ALA A 75 5.59 -0.69 5.07
CA ALA A 75 5.39 -1.55 3.92
C ALA A 75 4.43 -0.86 2.96
N THR A 76 4.83 -0.63 1.71
CA THR A 76 3.92 -0.09 0.69
C THR A 76 4.03 -0.88 -0.59
N MET A 77 3.10 -0.62 -1.50
CA MET A 77 3.13 -1.11 -2.86
C MET A 77 2.91 0.07 -3.80
N ARG A 78 3.83 0.23 -4.75
CA ARG A 78 3.63 1.06 -5.92
C ARG A 78 2.54 0.46 -6.79
N ASP A 79 1.83 1.32 -7.48
CA ASP A 79 0.89 0.96 -8.52
C ASP A 79 1.53 -0.03 -9.53
N PRO A 80 0.94 -1.22 -9.74
CA PRO A 80 1.47 -2.19 -10.68
C PRO A 80 1.35 -1.69 -12.11
N ASP A 81 2.38 -1.96 -12.90
CA ASP A 81 2.41 -1.71 -14.33
C ASP A 81 1.30 -2.49 -15.03
N GLN A 82 0.83 -1.94 -16.15
CA GLN A 82 -0.05 -2.68 -17.05
C GLN A 82 0.76 -3.72 -17.85
N ASN A 83 0.12 -4.84 -18.16
CA ASN A 83 0.69 -5.79 -19.11
C ASN A 83 0.76 -5.20 -20.52
N GLY A 84 1.65 -5.76 -21.35
CA GLY A 84 1.69 -5.46 -22.78
C GLY A 84 0.54 -6.11 -23.56
N TRP A 85 0.34 -5.66 -24.80
CA TRP A 85 -0.57 -6.32 -25.74
C TRP A 85 -0.04 -7.73 -26.13
N PRO A 86 -0.92 -8.75 -26.25
CA PRO A 86 -2.38 -8.74 -26.08
C PRO A 86 -2.83 -9.02 -24.65
N THR A 87 -1.90 -9.39 -23.75
CA THR A 87 -2.19 -9.89 -22.41
C THR A 87 -3.03 -8.93 -21.57
N VAL A 88 -2.81 -7.62 -21.73
CA VAL A 88 -3.57 -6.55 -21.06
C VAL A 88 -5.10 -6.67 -21.19
N CYS A 89 -5.60 -7.31 -22.25
CA CYS A 89 -7.03 -7.48 -22.46
C CYS A 89 -7.64 -8.57 -21.56
N GLY A 90 -6.86 -9.59 -21.20
CA GLY A 90 -7.28 -10.67 -20.31
C GLY A 90 -6.91 -10.39 -18.86
N THR A 91 -5.64 -10.09 -18.60
CA THR A 91 -5.08 -9.74 -17.28
C THR A 91 -4.42 -8.36 -17.41
N PRO A 92 -5.12 -7.27 -17.06
CA PRO A 92 -4.64 -5.92 -17.33
C PRO A 92 -3.36 -5.54 -16.59
N LEU A 93 -3.16 -6.08 -15.39
CA LEU A 93 -2.07 -5.69 -14.50
C LEU A 93 -0.98 -6.76 -14.45
N ASN A 94 0.26 -6.32 -14.25
CA ASN A 94 1.40 -7.22 -14.10
C ASN A 94 1.19 -8.14 -12.88
N VAL A 95 1.15 -9.44 -13.17
CA VAL A 95 0.83 -10.46 -12.16
C VAL A 95 1.87 -10.49 -11.05
N ASN A 96 3.16 -10.40 -11.40
CA ASN A 96 4.24 -10.49 -10.42
C ASN A 96 4.26 -9.26 -9.50
N GLN A 97 3.98 -8.07 -10.03
CA GLN A 97 3.92 -6.86 -9.21
C GLN A 97 2.67 -6.81 -8.32
N LEU A 98 1.55 -7.41 -8.74
CA LEU A 98 0.38 -7.58 -7.88
C LEU A 98 0.60 -8.62 -6.77
N GLN A 99 1.20 -9.75 -7.13
CA GLN A 99 1.45 -10.89 -6.25
C GLN A 99 2.57 -10.61 -5.24
N TYR A 100 3.62 -9.93 -5.69
CA TYR A 100 4.82 -9.58 -4.93
C TYR A 100 5.04 -8.08 -5.03
N GLY A 101 4.16 -7.34 -4.34
CA GLY A 101 4.13 -5.90 -4.33
C GLY A 101 5.50 -5.29 -4.01
N TYR A 102 5.97 -4.46 -4.93
CA TYR A 102 7.15 -3.63 -4.76
C TYR A 102 6.70 -2.22 -4.34
N PRO A 103 7.38 -1.53 -3.41
CA PRO A 103 8.66 -1.89 -2.85
C PRO A 103 8.51 -3.01 -1.82
N GLY A 104 7.46 -3.05 -0.99
CA GLY A 104 7.35 -3.92 0.19
C GLY A 104 7.94 -3.24 1.42
N LEU A 105 8.59 -3.98 2.33
CA LEU A 105 9.21 -3.40 3.53
C LEU A 105 10.41 -2.50 3.24
N GLU A 106 10.33 -1.23 3.60
CA GLU A 106 11.41 -0.26 3.48
C GLU A 106 11.68 0.52 4.75
N GLN A 107 12.90 1.03 4.82
CA GLN A 107 13.40 2.01 5.74
C GLN A 107 13.83 3.23 4.92
N VAL A 108 13.06 4.31 5.03
CA VAL A 108 13.26 5.56 4.29
C VAL A 108 13.54 6.71 5.24
N ASN A 109 14.25 7.73 4.76
CA ASN A 109 14.47 8.93 5.55
C ASN A 109 13.26 9.88 5.49
N GLN A 110 13.32 11.00 6.22
CA GLN A 110 12.25 12.00 6.30
C GLN A 110 11.87 12.57 4.93
N GLY A 111 12.86 12.82 4.05
CA GLY A 111 12.65 13.28 2.67
C GLY A 111 11.80 12.31 1.86
N GLY A 112 12.17 11.03 1.89
CA GLY A 112 11.45 9.95 1.22
C GLY A 112 10.02 9.80 1.72
N ILE A 113 9.82 9.68 3.05
CA ILE A 113 8.47 9.47 3.59
C ILE A 113 7.56 10.69 3.43
N TYR A 114 8.10 11.91 3.55
CA TYR A 114 7.32 13.11 3.27
C TYR A 114 6.83 13.11 1.82
N HIS A 115 7.73 12.77 0.89
CA HIS A 115 7.38 12.75 -0.51
C HIS A 115 6.39 11.63 -0.85
N TYR A 116 6.50 10.46 -0.21
CA TYR A 116 5.50 9.41 -0.28
C TYR A 116 4.12 9.89 0.18
N MET A 117 4.06 10.60 1.33
CA MET A 117 2.81 11.07 1.90
C MET A 117 2.21 12.27 1.15
N TYR A 118 3.04 13.19 0.65
CA TYR A 118 2.62 14.50 0.14
C TYR A 118 3.09 14.77 -1.28
N ASP A 119 3.26 13.72 -2.10
CA ASP A 119 3.71 13.81 -3.50
C ASP A 119 3.11 15.06 -4.19
N PRO A 120 3.92 15.92 -4.84
CA PRO A 120 3.45 17.14 -5.51
C PRO A 120 2.36 16.93 -6.56
N ASN A 121 2.11 15.69 -7.03
CA ASN A 121 1.01 15.36 -7.93
C ASN A 121 -0.25 14.80 -7.23
N GLY A 122 -0.20 14.57 -5.91
CA GLY A 122 -1.30 14.07 -5.09
C GLY A 122 -1.79 15.10 -4.07
N SER A 123 -3.04 14.95 -3.63
CA SER A 123 -3.45 15.49 -2.34
C SER A 123 -2.84 14.59 -1.27
N GLY A 124 -2.05 15.14 -0.34
CA GLY A 124 -1.54 14.37 0.80
C GLY A 124 -2.67 13.69 1.61
N PRO A 125 -2.35 12.92 2.66
CA PRO A 125 -3.36 12.18 3.39
C PRO A 125 -4.45 13.11 3.91
N GLU A 126 -5.70 12.67 3.80
CA GLU A 126 -6.87 13.39 4.34
C GLU A 126 -6.77 13.57 5.86
N TRP A 127 -6.07 12.63 6.50
CA TRP A 127 -5.80 12.64 7.92
C TRP A 127 -4.48 11.94 8.21
N THR A 128 -3.71 12.48 9.15
CA THR A 128 -2.50 11.83 9.67
C THR A 128 -2.31 12.17 11.14
N ALA A 129 -1.88 11.18 11.92
CA ALA A 129 -1.58 11.33 13.34
C ALA A 129 -0.62 10.24 13.81
N TRP A 130 -0.04 10.41 14.98
CA TRP A 130 0.79 9.40 15.62
C TRP A 130 0.24 8.97 16.99
N GLN A 131 0.61 7.77 17.42
CA GLN A 131 0.38 7.21 18.77
C GLN A 131 1.70 6.63 19.28
N LEU A 132 2.00 6.82 20.57
CA LEU A 132 3.21 6.31 21.21
C LEU A 132 2.90 5.21 22.23
N GLY A 133 1.93 5.43 23.11
CA GLY A 133 1.58 4.49 24.17
C GLY A 133 2.71 4.32 25.19
N ASP A 134 3.17 3.10 25.41
CA ASP A 134 4.38 2.84 26.23
C ASP A 134 5.63 3.36 25.50
N ALA A 135 6.07 4.57 25.85
CA ALA A 135 7.21 5.24 25.21
C ALA A 135 8.51 4.41 25.23
N MET A 136 8.79 3.69 26.32
CA MET A 136 10.01 2.89 26.44
C MET A 136 9.91 1.62 25.60
N GLY A 137 8.77 0.92 25.68
CA GLY A 137 8.51 -0.25 24.86
C GLY A 137 8.48 0.08 23.37
N ALA A 138 7.86 1.19 22.98
CA ALA A 138 7.78 1.70 21.63
C ALA A 138 9.17 1.98 21.05
N ALA A 139 10.00 2.74 21.77
CA ALA A 139 11.37 3.04 21.36
C ALA A 139 12.18 1.75 21.20
N GLN A 140 12.02 0.78 22.09
CA GLN A 140 12.67 -0.53 21.95
C GLN A 140 12.23 -1.27 20.68
N VAL A 141 10.97 -1.19 20.26
CA VAL A 141 10.51 -1.75 18.98
C VAL A 141 11.23 -1.09 17.82
N ALA A 142 11.23 0.24 17.76
CA ALA A 142 11.92 0.99 16.70
C ALA A 142 13.41 0.67 16.64
N ASP A 143 14.11 0.75 17.78
CA ASP A 143 15.56 0.49 17.84
C ASP A 143 15.90 -0.94 17.46
N THR A 144 15.07 -1.92 17.88
CA THR A 144 15.29 -3.32 17.49
C THR A 144 15.14 -3.49 15.98
N LEU A 145 14.16 -2.84 15.37
CA LEU A 145 13.94 -2.92 13.92
C LEU A 145 15.01 -2.15 13.13
N TRP A 146 15.51 -1.04 13.65
CA TRP A 146 16.50 -0.21 12.97
C TRP A 146 17.92 -0.77 13.08
N TYR A 147 18.31 -1.25 14.26
CA TYR A 147 19.70 -1.64 14.53
C TYR A 147 19.95 -3.15 14.52
N ASN A 148 18.94 -3.98 14.80
CA ASN A 148 19.13 -5.43 14.96
C ASN A 148 18.51 -6.24 13.82
N HIS A 149 17.53 -5.69 13.09
CA HIS A 149 16.89 -6.41 12.01
C HIS A 149 17.77 -6.39 10.74
N PRO A 150 18.03 -7.55 10.11
CA PRO A 150 18.78 -7.59 8.86
C PRO A 150 18.11 -6.77 7.76
N TYR A 151 18.90 -6.13 6.92
CA TYR A 151 18.44 -5.40 5.74
C TYR A 151 19.44 -5.51 4.58
N VAL A 152 18.98 -5.14 3.39
CA VAL A 152 19.83 -4.86 2.22
C VAL A 152 19.52 -3.46 1.71
N SER A 153 20.51 -2.74 1.17
CA SER A 153 20.28 -1.40 0.61
C SER A 153 20.12 -1.47 -0.91
N ASP A 154 19.04 -0.89 -1.41
CA ASP A 154 18.81 -0.68 -2.84
C ASP A 154 19.20 0.74 -3.23
N VAL A 155 19.85 0.88 -4.39
CA VAL A 155 20.03 2.19 -5.02
C VAL A 155 18.66 2.67 -5.51
N SER A 156 18.33 3.95 -5.29
CA SER A 156 17.09 4.53 -5.81
C SER A 156 17.03 4.45 -7.33
N ARG A 157 15.85 4.09 -7.85
CA ARG A 157 15.58 4.02 -9.30
C ARG A 157 15.60 5.38 -9.98
N VAL A 158 15.35 6.45 -9.22
CA VAL A 158 15.26 7.83 -9.73
C VAL A 158 16.54 8.61 -9.49
N ASP A 159 17.26 8.33 -8.39
CA ASP A 159 18.50 9.02 -8.04
C ASP A 159 19.56 8.03 -7.54
N SER A 160 20.58 7.77 -8.36
CA SER A 160 21.63 6.80 -8.03
C SER A 160 22.51 7.19 -6.85
N SER A 161 22.38 8.41 -6.31
CA SER A 161 23.09 8.84 -5.10
C SER A 161 22.35 8.47 -3.80
N GLN A 162 21.10 8.05 -3.90
CA GLN A 162 20.25 7.71 -2.76
C GLN A 162 20.13 6.20 -2.58
N TYR A 163 20.09 5.77 -1.32
CA TYR A 163 19.87 4.39 -0.93
C TYR A 163 18.58 4.26 -0.13
N VAL A 164 17.86 3.16 -0.36
CA VAL A 164 16.67 2.77 0.41
C VAL A 164 16.96 1.44 1.08
N ASP A 165 16.86 1.41 2.39
CA ASP A 165 17.12 0.19 3.16
C ASP A 165 15.89 -0.71 3.15
N ARG A 166 16.11 -2.01 2.98
CA ARG A 166 15.08 -3.02 2.74
C ARG A 166 15.22 -4.13 3.76
N PRO A 167 14.45 -4.10 4.86
CA PRO A 167 14.43 -5.19 5.82
C PRO A 167 14.22 -6.54 5.13
N VAL A 168 15.07 -7.52 5.49
CA VAL A 168 15.03 -8.87 4.93
C VAL A 168 14.61 -9.88 5.97
N TRP A 169 13.83 -10.86 5.53
CA TRP A 169 13.47 -12.02 6.34
C TRP A 169 14.03 -13.27 5.69
N ASN A 170 14.73 -14.11 6.45
CA ASN A 170 15.42 -15.30 5.93
C ASN A 170 16.31 -14.99 4.71
N GLY A 171 16.95 -13.81 4.70
CA GLY A 171 17.83 -13.36 3.63
C GLY A 171 17.13 -12.87 2.35
N ALA A 172 15.81 -12.82 2.31
CA ALA A 172 15.03 -12.33 1.18
C ALA A 172 14.30 -11.02 1.52
N ARG A 173 14.10 -10.17 0.50
CA ARG A 173 13.26 -8.97 0.64
C ARG A 173 11.82 -9.39 0.91
N VAL A 174 11.15 -8.66 1.79
CA VAL A 174 9.73 -8.86 2.06
C VAL A 174 8.91 -7.96 1.13
N SER A 175 8.11 -8.57 0.26
CA SER A 175 7.17 -7.87 -0.62
C SER A 175 5.94 -7.38 0.15
N TYR A 176 5.17 -6.49 -0.46
CA TYR A 176 3.81 -6.19 -0.05
C TYR A 176 2.85 -7.23 -0.64
N SER A 177 1.86 -7.68 0.12
CA SER A 177 0.89 -8.67 -0.35
C SER A 177 -0.52 -8.26 0.02
N MET A 178 -1.38 -8.05 -0.98
CA MET A 178 -2.80 -7.72 -0.74
C MET A 178 -3.55 -8.86 -0.06
N PHE A 179 -3.06 -10.09 -0.19
CA PHE A 179 -3.71 -11.25 0.42
C PHE A 179 -3.75 -11.17 1.95
N GLN A 180 -2.81 -10.45 2.55
CA GLN A 180 -2.73 -10.21 3.99
C GLN A 180 -3.93 -9.45 4.57
N TYR A 181 -4.71 -8.74 3.75
CA TYR A 181 -5.99 -8.16 4.18
C TYR A 181 -7.06 -9.22 4.48
N ARG A 182 -6.91 -10.43 3.91
CA ARG A 182 -7.81 -11.57 4.12
C ARG A 182 -7.22 -12.58 5.10
N ASP A 183 -5.97 -12.93 4.91
CA ASP A 183 -5.30 -14.03 5.61
C ASP A 183 -3.86 -13.64 5.92
N LEU A 184 -3.52 -13.59 7.22
CA LEU A 184 -2.18 -13.22 7.64
C LEU A 184 -1.13 -14.28 7.36
N GLU A 185 -1.53 -15.52 7.04
CA GLU A 185 -0.60 -16.62 6.80
C GLU A 185 0.45 -16.80 7.93
N THR A 186 0.15 -16.34 9.14
CA THR A 186 1.06 -16.29 10.31
C THR A 186 2.29 -15.37 10.18
N VAL A 187 2.38 -14.48 9.19
CA VAL A 187 3.59 -13.65 8.97
C VAL A 187 3.91 -12.67 10.10
N HIS A 188 2.94 -12.36 10.97
CA HIS A 188 3.12 -11.55 12.18
C HIS A 188 3.65 -12.33 13.39
N HIS A 189 3.82 -13.66 13.27
CA HIS A 189 4.28 -14.53 14.35
C HIS A 189 5.80 -14.74 14.27
N MET A 190 6.41 -14.99 15.43
CA MET A 190 7.77 -15.50 15.56
C MET A 190 7.75 -16.76 16.44
N PRO A 191 8.32 -17.90 15.99
CA PRO A 191 8.86 -18.15 14.65
C PRO A 191 7.74 -18.29 13.61
N GLY A 192 7.80 -17.49 12.54
CA GLY A 192 6.91 -17.58 11.38
C GLY A 192 7.72 -17.89 10.11
N SER A 193 7.23 -18.78 9.25
CA SER A 193 7.90 -19.16 8.00
C SER A 193 7.35 -18.45 6.76
N ALA A 194 6.21 -17.79 6.87
CA ALA A 194 5.47 -17.26 5.73
C ALA A 194 5.81 -15.80 5.40
N ALA A 195 6.74 -15.14 6.09
CA ALA A 195 7.03 -13.73 5.86
C ALA A 195 7.44 -13.39 4.41
N ASN A 196 7.98 -14.36 3.67
CA ASN A 196 8.30 -14.22 2.25
C ASN A 196 7.05 -14.22 1.33
N ASN A 197 5.86 -14.51 1.86
CA ASN A 197 4.59 -14.35 1.14
C ASN A 197 4.15 -12.88 1.07
N GLY A 198 4.86 -12.00 1.79
CA GLY A 198 4.66 -10.56 1.83
C GLY A 198 3.88 -10.09 3.05
N MET A 199 4.03 -8.80 3.38
CA MET A 199 3.40 -8.17 4.54
C MET A 199 2.84 -6.80 4.18
N VAL A 200 1.65 -6.50 4.69
CA VAL A 200 1.11 -5.13 4.70
C VAL A 200 1.65 -4.38 5.91
N CYS A 201 1.51 -3.07 5.89
CA CYS A 201 2.11 -2.15 6.85
C CYS A 201 1.73 -2.43 8.32
N SER A 202 0.46 -2.72 8.60
CA SER A 202 -0.04 -3.03 9.94
C SER A 202 0.43 -4.39 10.43
N THR A 203 0.49 -5.38 9.53
CA THR A 203 1.05 -6.70 9.82
C THR A 203 2.55 -6.61 10.14
N PHE A 204 3.28 -5.74 9.45
CA PHE A 204 4.68 -5.44 9.78
C PHE A 204 4.84 -4.87 11.19
N LEU A 205 3.97 -3.95 11.63
CA LEU A 205 4.01 -3.43 13.00
C LEU A 205 3.73 -4.52 14.04
N ALA A 206 2.79 -5.42 13.75
CA ALA A 206 2.52 -6.58 14.59
C ALA A 206 3.72 -7.53 14.69
N TYR A 207 4.39 -7.78 13.56
CA TYR A 207 5.65 -8.50 13.55
C TYR A 207 6.72 -7.79 14.38
N ALA A 208 6.93 -6.49 14.17
CA ALA A 208 7.95 -5.71 14.85
C ALA A 208 7.77 -5.72 16.38
N HIS A 209 6.52 -5.62 16.83
CA HIS A 209 6.14 -5.74 18.23
C HIS A 209 6.56 -7.10 18.83
N ASN A 210 6.27 -8.19 18.11
CA ASN A 210 6.65 -9.54 18.54
C ASN A 210 8.18 -9.75 18.50
N TYR A 211 8.83 -9.31 17.42
CA TYR A 211 10.28 -9.41 17.22
C TYR A 211 11.09 -8.71 18.34
N ALA A 212 10.62 -7.55 18.80
CA ALA A 212 11.21 -6.83 19.92
C ALA A 212 10.82 -7.39 21.32
N GLY A 213 10.16 -8.54 21.37
CA GLY A 213 9.75 -9.20 22.61
C GLY A 213 8.67 -8.44 23.38
N ARG A 214 7.87 -7.59 22.73
CA ARG A 214 6.76 -6.87 23.38
C ARG A 214 5.47 -7.69 23.45
N GLY A 215 5.49 -8.89 22.88
CA GLY A 215 4.37 -9.83 22.94
C GLY A 215 3.62 -9.93 21.61
N PHE A 216 2.73 -10.91 21.56
CA PHE A 216 1.98 -11.24 20.37
C PHE A 216 0.82 -10.26 20.13
N VAL A 217 0.75 -9.71 18.92
CA VAL A 217 -0.39 -8.89 18.49
C VAL A 217 -1.43 -9.79 17.86
N SER A 218 -2.52 -10.03 18.58
CA SER A 218 -3.63 -10.86 18.09
C SER A 218 -4.29 -10.25 16.85
N ALA A 219 -4.78 -11.10 15.93
CA ALA A 219 -5.54 -10.69 14.75
C ALA A 219 -7.04 -10.51 15.01
N HIS A 220 -7.72 -9.74 14.15
CA HIS A 220 -9.18 -9.62 14.15
C HIS A 220 -9.78 -10.51 13.08
N THR A 221 -10.86 -11.22 13.41
CA THR A 221 -11.64 -11.97 12.44
C THR A 221 -12.86 -11.16 12.02
N TYR A 222 -12.87 -10.71 10.77
CA TYR A 222 -13.99 -10.03 10.15
C TYR A 222 -15.03 -11.06 9.69
N PRO A 223 -16.32 -10.84 9.99
CA PRO A 223 -17.39 -11.73 9.55
C PRO A 223 -17.63 -11.63 8.04
N HIS A 224 -18.35 -12.61 7.51
CA HIS A 224 -18.62 -12.77 6.09
C HIS A 224 -19.22 -11.52 5.42
N ASP A 225 -20.18 -10.84 6.06
CA ASP A 225 -20.83 -9.64 5.52
C ASP A 225 -19.81 -8.51 5.25
N ARG A 226 -18.80 -8.37 6.12
CA ARG A 226 -17.72 -7.39 5.93
C ARG A 226 -16.82 -7.74 4.76
N ILE A 227 -16.52 -9.01 4.57
CA ILE A 227 -15.72 -9.50 3.44
C ILE A 227 -16.48 -9.30 2.14
N ALA A 228 -17.77 -9.64 2.13
CA ALA A 228 -18.59 -9.48 0.94
C ALA A 228 -18.64 -8.02 0.48
N ASN A 229 -18.81 -7.10 1.43
CA ASN A 229 -18.77 -5.66 1.17
C ASN A 229 -17.38 -5.20 0.71
N ALA A 230 -16.32 -5.63 1.38
CA ALA A 230 -14.93 -5.32 1.03
C ALA A 230 -14.55 -5.76 -0.38
N SER A 231 -14.88 -6.99 -0.78
CA SER A 231 -14.59 -7.50 -2.12
C SER A 231 -15.33 -6.72 -3.21
N ASN A 232 -16.61 -6.39 -2.99
CA ASN A 232 -17.37 -5.55 -3.92
C ASN A 232 -16.81 -4.12 -4.01
N ALA A 233 -16.40 -3.55 -2.88
CA ALA A 233 -15.82 -2.21 -2.78
C ALA A 233 -14.46 -2.14 -3.48
N LEU A 234 -13.60 -3.15 -3.30
CA LEU A 234 -12.31 -3.27 -4.00
C LEU A 234 -12.50 -3.36 -5.51
N TYR A 235 -13.37 -4.27 -5.97
CA TYR A 235 -13.69 -4.43 -7.39
C TYR A 235 -14.14 -3.09 -7.99
N SER A 236 -15.10 -2.43 -7.32
CA SER A 236 -15.68 -1.18 -7.80
C SER A 236 -14.66 -0.04 -7.79
N GLY A 237 -13.82 0.03 -6.75
CA GLY A 237 -12.73 0.99 -6.65
C GLY A 237 -11.75 0.88 -7.81
N ILE A 238 -11.23 -0.32 -8.07
CA ILE A 238 -10.32 -0.58 -9.18
C ILE A 238 -10.98 -0.31 -10.53
N TYR A 239 -12.23 -0.76 -10.70
CA TYR A 239 -13.00 -0.50 -11.92
C TYR A 239 -13.12 1.01 -12.20
N ASN A 240 -13.45 1.80 -11.19
CA ASN A 240 -13.62 3.25 -11.30
C ASN A 240 -12.29 3.98 -11.51
N HIS A 241 -11.22 3.54 -10.85
CA HIS A 241 -9.87 4.05 -11.07
C HIS A 241 -9.45 3.82 -12.53
N CYS A 242 -9.64 2.60 -13.03
CA CYS A 242 -9.38 2.27 -14.44
C CYS A 242 -10.21 3.12 -15.39
N LYS A 243 -11.52 3.27 -15.15
CA LYS A 243 -12.40 4.10 -16.00
C LYS A 243 -12.00 5.56 -16.04
N SER A 244 -11.49 6.07 -14.92
CA SER A 244 -11.10 7.47 -14.78
C SER A 244 -9.64 7.73 -15.21
N SER A 245 -8.91 6.70 -15.65
CA SER A 245 -7.47 6.75 -15.90
C SER A 245 -6.66 7.29 -14.70
N LEU A 246 -7.05 6.88 -13.49
CA LEU A 246 -6.43 7.29 -12.23
C LEU A 246 -5.58 6.15 -11.67
N GLY A 247 -4.48 6.50 -11.01
CA GLY A 247 -3.57 5.54 -10.37
C GLY A 247 -2.97 4.56 -11.38
N TRP A 248 -3.31 3.28 -11.24
CA TRP A 248 -2.68 2.14 -11.93
C TRP A 248 -2.89 2.14 -13.45
N PHE A 249 -3.75 3.03 -13.94
CA PHE A 249 -4.28 3.03 -15.30
C PHE A 249 -3.96 4.30 -16.06
N GLU A 250 -2.67 4.56 -16.33
CA GLU A 250 -2.27 5.64 -17.23
C GLU A 250 -2.56 5.27 -18.70
N ASN A 251 -3.13 6.22 -19.46
CA ASN A 251 -3.42 6.15 -20.91
C ASN A 251 -4.40 5.05 -21.37
N VAL A 252 -5.69 5.20 -21.04
CA VAL A 252 -6.77 4.34 -21.56
C VAL A 252 -7.09 4.64 -23.03
N ALA A 253 -6.16 4.30 -23.93
CA ALA A 253 -6.48 3.93 -25.32
C ALA A 253 -6.86 2.43 -25.43
N LEU A 254 -6.81 1.70 -24.32
CA LEU A 254 -7.09 0.26 -24.24
C LEU A 254 -8.56 -0.11 -24.45
N THR A 255 -9.50 0.82 -24.25
CA THR A 255 -10.93 0.62 -24.54
C THR A 255 -11.24 0.52 -26.04
N VAL A 256 -10.30 0.89 -26.93
CA VAL A 256 -10.47 0.83 -28.39
C VAL A 256 -9.76 -0.38 -29.00
N ILE A 257 -8.70 -0.90 -28.37
CA ILE A 257 -7.78 -1.89 -28.96
C ILE A 257 -8.01 -3.32 -28.45
N CYS A 258 -8.44 -3.48 -27.20
CA CYS A 258 -8.94 -4.77 -26.76
C CYS A 258 -10.22 -5.05 -27.55
N PRO A 259 -10.39 -6.24 -28.17
CA PRO A 259 -11.56 -6.51 -29.00
C PRO A 259 -12.80 -6.09 -28.22
N VAL A 260 -13.73 -5.39 -28.85
CA VAL A 260 -14.88 -4.63 -28.27
C VAL A 260 -15.64 -5.31 -27.09
N PHE A 261 -15.42 -6.59 -26.84
CA PHE A 261 -16.00 -7.44 -25.79
C PHE A 261 -15.18 -7.59 -24.50
N TRP A 262 -13.89 -7.23 -24.47
CA TRP A 262 -13.05 -7.42 -23.29
C TRP A 262 -13.13 -6.19 -22.39
N ASN A 263 -14.03 -6.22 -21.41
CA ASN A 263 -14.19 -5.17 -20.39
C ASN A 263 -12.92 -5.07 -19.52
N VAL A 264 -11.88 -4.37 -20.01
CA VAL A 264 -10.55 -4.27 -19.39
C VAL A 264 -10.64 -3.82 -17.93
N CYS A 265 -11.41 -2.77 -17.64
CA CYS A 265 -11.58 -2.31 -16.25
C CYS A 265 -12.31 -3.33 -15.38
N GLY A 266 -13.25 -4.09 -15.93
CA GLY A 266 -13.87 -5.22 -15.25
C GLY A 266 -12.86 -6.34 -14.97
N ASN A 267 -11.98 -6.63 -15.93
CA ASN A 267 -10.92 -7.62 -15.77
C ASN A 267 -9.89 -7.19 -14.71
N ALA A 268 -9.51 -5.91 -14.70
CA ALA A 268 -8.66 -5.34 -13.67
C ALA A 268 -9.30 -5.49 -12.28
N GLY A 269 -10.56 -5.07 -12.14
CA GLY A 269 -11.30 -5.23 -10.89
C GLY A 269 -11.34 -6.68 -10.41
N ASN A 270 -11.60 -7.62 -11.33
CA ASN A 270 -11.58 -9.05 -11.01
C ASN A 270 -10.19 -9.55 -10.61
N GLN A 271 -9.14 -9.15 -11.32
CA GLN A 271 -7.77 -9.58 -11.07
C GLN A 271 -7.32 -9.17 -9.67
N VAL A 272 -7.56 -7.92 -9.29
CA VAL A 272 -7.19 -7.39 -7.96
C VAL A 272 -8.04 -8.01 -6.86
N ALA A 273 -9.35 -8.15 -7.09
CA ALA A 273 -10.24 -8.83 -6.15
C ALA A 273 -9.84 -10.30 -5.94
N ASN A 274 -9.44 -11.02 -7.00
CA ASN A 274 -8.94 -12.39 -6.91
C ASN A 274 -7.61 -12.47 -6.16
N CYS A 275 -6.72 -11.51 -6.37
CA CYS A 275 -5.44 -11.40 -5.68
C CYS A 275 -5.64 -11.25 -4.16
N MET A 276 -6.44 -10.27 -3.74
CA MET A 276 -6.75 -10.06 -2.31
C MET A 276 -7.58 -11.20 -1.70
N SER A 277 -8.57 -11.71 -2.43
CA SER A 277 -9.55 -12.65 -1.87
C SER A 277 -9.08 -14.10 -1.91
N ALA A 278 -8.14 -14.48 -2.78
CA ALA A 278 -7.77 -15.89 -3.00
C ALA A 278 -6.30 -16.11 -3.36
N ASN A 279 -5.46 -15.07 -3.30
CA ASN A 279 -4.06 -15.11 -3.74
C ASN A 279 -3.91 -15.55 -5.21
N ARG A 280 -4.90 -15.20 -6.05
CA ARG A 280 -4.93 -15.52 -7.49
C ARG A 280 -4.82 -14.25 -8.31
N CYS A 281 -3.61 -13.71 -8.39
CA CYS A 281 -3.32 -12.46 -9.11
C CYS A 281 -3.13 -12.67 -10.63
N ASP A 282 -3.10 -13.93 -11.08
CA ASP A 282 -2.83 -14.39 -12.44
C ASP A 282 -4.06 -14.46 -13.36
N THR A 283 -5.25 -14.10 -12.85
CA THR A 283 -6.51 -14.32 -13.57
C THR A 283 -7.56 -13.26 -13.28
N SER A 284 -8.36 -12.96 -14.29
CA SER A 284 -9.52 -12.07 -14.20
C SER A 284 -10.85 -12.82 -14.10
N ASN A 285 -10.83 -14.13 -13.82
CA ASN A 285 -12.05 -14.91 -13.64
C ASN A 285 -12.80 -14.48 -12.38
N SER A 286 -13.95 -13.82 -12.55
CA SER A 286 -14.74 -13.32 -11.42
C SER A 286 -15.30 -14.41 -10.50
N SER A 287 -15.38 -15.67 -10.93
CA SER A 287 -15.93 -16.74 -10.10
C SER A 287 -15.08 -17.04 -8.87
N ILE A 288 -13.79 -16.67 -8.87
CA ILE A 288 -12.87 -16.93 -7.76
C ILE A 288 -13.19 -16.01 -6.59
N TRP A 289 -13.06 -14.70 -6.76
CA TRP A 289 -13.36 -13.76 -5.68
C TRP A 289 -14.85 -13.76 -5.31
N LYS A 290 -15.76 -13.98 -6.29
CA LYS A 290 -17.19 -14.14 -5.97
C LYS A 290 -17.49 -15.41 -5.20
N GLY A 291 -16.76 -16.50 -5.45
CA GLY A 291 -16.89 -17.72 -4.64
C GLY A 291 -16.57 -17.46 -3.17
N VAL A 292 -15.50 -16.69 -2.91
CA VAL A 292 -15.15 -16.23 -1.54
C VAL A 292 -16.21 -15.28 -0.98
N ARG A 293 -16.71 -14.35 -1.79
CA ARG A 293 -17.74 -13.37 -1.42
C ARG A 293 -19.09 -14.01 -1.11
N ASP A 294 -19.47 -15.08 -1.81
CA ASP A 294 -20.80 -15.70 -1.75
C ASP A 294 -20.85 -16.90 -0.78
N ASP A 295 -19.70 -17.39 -0.33
CA ASP A 295 -19.62 -18.44 0.69
C ASP A 295 -19.75 -17.86 2.09
N ALA A 296 -20.94 -18.04 2.69
CA ALA A 296 -21.29 -17.57 4.03
C ALA A 296 -20.40 -18.09 5.16
N SER A 297 -19.61 -19.16 4.93
CA SER A 297 -18.66 -19.70 5.89
C SER A 297 -17.30 -19.01 5.88
N THR A 298 -17.04 -18.17 4.86
CA THR A 298 -15.77 -17.47 4.72
C THR A 298 -15.63 -16.35 5.75
N THR A 299 -14.48 -16.31 6.43
CA THR A 299 -14.04 -15.22 7.30
C THR A 299 -12.67 -14.69 6.87
N ALA A 300 -12.30 -13.49 7.28
CA ALA A 300 -11.00 -12.89 7.05
C ALA A 300 -10.35 -12.61 8.40
N THR A 301 -9.13 -13.08 8.60
CA THR A 301 -8.38 -12.84 9.84
C THR A 301 -7.16 -12.01 9.51
N SER A 302 -7.19 -10.73 9.92
CA SER A 302 -6.16 -9.74 9.58
C SER A 302 -5.90 -8.75 10.72
N ILE A 303 -4.85 -7.94 10.58
CA ILE A 303 -4.49 -6.85 11.50
C ILE A 303 -4.53 -5.57 10.69
N SER A 304 -5.47 -4.69 11.03
CA SER A 304 -5.59 -3.38 10.41
C SER A 304 -4.82 -2.30 11.16
N PRO A 305 -4.59 -1.12 10.56
CA PRO A 305 -4.06 0.03 11.27
C PRO A 305 -4.92 0.44 12.48
N ASP A 306 -6.26 0.38 12.37
CA ASP A 306 -7.16 0.66 13.49
C ASP A 306 -6.98 -0.33 14.64
N ARG A 307 -6.72 -1.61 14.33
CA ARG A 307 -6.41 -2.62 15.34
C ARG A 307 -5.07 -2.38 16.01
N VAL A 308 -4.04 -1.99 15.26
CA VAL A 308 -2.74 -1.62 15.84
C VAL A 308 -2.90 -0.45 16.82
N GLY A 309 -3.72 0.54 16.46
CA GLY A 309 -3.95 1.73 17.28
C GLY A 309 -5.04 1.62 18.36
N GLY A 310 -5.71 0.47 18.50
CA GLY A 310 -6.76 0.27 19.51
C GLY A 310 -8.05 1.06 19.28
N TRP A 311 -8.46 1.27 18.02
CA TRP A 311 -9.61 2.10 17.67
C TRP A 311 -10.89 1.34 17.33
N GLY A 312 -12.02 2.03 17.45
CA GLY A 312 -13.32 1.50 17.05
C GLY A 312 -13.73 0.30 17.91
N VAL A 313 -13.82 -0.87 17.27
CA VAL A 313 -14.18 -2.13 17.95
C VAL A 313 -12.97 -2.86 18.53
N HIS A 314 -11.75 -2.34 18.35
CA HIS A 314 -10.52 -3.03 18.73
C HIS A 314 -10.08 -2.70 20.17
N PRO A 315 -9.55 -3.69 20.92
CA PRO A 315 -9.09 -3.46 22.29
C PRO A 315 -7.87 -2.55 22.38
N ILE A 316 -7.83 -1.68 23.39
CA ILE A 316 -6.68 -0.83 23.73
C ILE A 316 -5.46 -1.63 24.25
N SER A 317 -5.63 -2.91 24.55
CA SER A 317 -4.58 -3.80 25.07
C SER A 317 -3.93 -4.66 23.98
N THR A 318 -4.29 -4.49 22.71
CA THR A 318 -3.80 -5.33 21.60
C THR A 318 -2.34 -5.03 21.25
N THR A 319 -1.89 -3.80 21.41
CA THR A 319 -0.50 -3.37 21.21
C THR A 319 -0.10 -2.40 22.31
N LEU A 320 1.21 -2.15 22.43
CA LEU A 320 1.71 -1.11 23.32
C LEU A 320 1.25 0.32 22.92
N TRP A 321 0.94 0.54 21.63
CA TRP A 321 0.52 1.85 21.11
C TRP A 321 -0.97 2.13 21.34
N ALA A 322 -1.77 1.08 21.44
CA ALA A 322 -3.23 1.13 21.47
C ALA A 322 -3.84 1.84 22.70
N SER A 323 -3.03 2.11 23.73
CA SER A 323 -3.44 2.83 24.94
C SER A 323 -3.39 4.36 24.81
N ASP A 324 -2.78 4.88 23.74
CA ASP A 324 -2.61 6.31 23.51
C ASP A 324 -3.74 6.91 22.66
N TYR A 325 -3.90 8.23 22.72
CA TYR A 325 -4.75 8.96 21.78
C TYR A 325 -3.95 9.42 20.56
N SER A 326 -4.64 9.80 19.49
CA SER A 326 -3.99 10.30 18.27
C SER A 326 -3.48 11.73 18.46
N HIS A 327 -2.19 11.93 18.25
CA HIS A 327 -1.52 13.23 18.27
C HIS A 327 -1.32 13.74 16.85
N GLN A 328 -1.56 15.03 16.62
CA GLN A 328 -1.39 15.61 15.29
C GLN A 328 0.07 15.50 14.83
N LEU A 329 0.28 14.94 13.64
CA LEU A 329 1.58 14.94 12.99
C LEU A 329 1.91 16.35 12.47
N GLN A 330 3.10 16.84 12.78
CA GLN A 330 3.60 18.13 12.34
C GLN A 330 5.04 18.01 11.85
N TRP A 331 5.34 18.69 10.75
CA TRP A 331 6.69 18.84 10.20
C TRP A 331 7.30 20.14 10.72
N ASN A 332 7.97 20.08 11.87
CA ASN A 332 8.30 21.27 12.65
C ASN A 332 9.76 21.37 13.11
N SER A 333 10.65 20.51 12.61
CA SER A 333 12.10 20.66 12.86
C SER A 333 12.80 21.45 11.75
N GLY A 334 13.87 22.17 12.11
CA GLY A 334 14.65 22.98 11.17
C GLY A 334 15.61 22.16 10.30
N GLY A 335 15.83 22.60 9.06
CA GLY A 335 16.69 21.94 8.08
C GLY A 335 15.90 21.27 6.95
N ASN A 336 16.58 20.85 5.89
CA ASN A 336 15.96 20.12 4.78
C ASN A 336 16.62 18.74 4.63
N VAL A 337 15.81 17.68 4.57
CA VAL A 337 16.27 16.32 4.28
C VAL A 337 15.78 15.93 2.91
N TYR A 338 16.72 15.51 2.05
CA TYR A 338 16.44 14.89 0.76
C TYR A 338 16.42 13.38 0.93
N GLY A 339 15.52 12.70 0.24
CA GLY A 339 15.60 11.26 0.10
C GLY A 339 14.56 10.70 -0.83
N CYS A 340 14.63 9.39 -1.02
CA CYS A 340 13.73 8.65 -1.88
C CYS A 340 12.98 7.56 -1.11
N TRP A 341 11.81 7.23 -1.61
CA TRP A 341 11.07 5.98 -1.37
C TRP A 341 11.02 5.20 -2.70
N GLN A 342 10.49 3.99 -2.75
CA GLN A 342 10.41 3.22 -4.02
C GLN A 342 9.09 2.47 -4.18
#